data_AF-A0A944C1M4-F1
#
_entry.id   AF-A0A944C1M4-F1
#
_cell.length_a   1.000
_cell.length_b   1.000
_cell.length_c   1.000
_cell.angle_alpha   90.00
_cell.angle_beta   90.00
_cell.angle_gamma   90.00
#
_symmetry.space_group_name_H-M   'P 1'
#
loop_
_entity.id
_entity.type
_entity.pdbx_description
1 polymer ?
#
loop_
_entity_poly.entity_id
_entity_poly.type
_entity_poly.pdbx_seq_one_letter_code
_entity_poly.pdbx_strand_id
1 'polypeptide(L)'
;MENNNNVSRNEEWRVELRSSISPKERAAIERVEMPQLDPAYRITCNEEVNQGITEEQAVREATRCLDCNNPQCVTGCPVGIDIPKFIKNIERRHFADAAATLKETSSLPAVCGRVCPQEKQCESKCIRLKMKQPAVAIGYLERFAADWQRNSGEEETVKMEPKNGIKVAVVGSGPSGLSFAGDMAKKGFDVTVFEALHEIGGV
;
A
#
# COMPACT_ATOMS: atom_id res chain seq x y z
N MET A 1 -12.84 -16.03 -11.98
CA MET A 1 -11.68 -15.21 -11.61
C MET A 1 -10.55 -16.18 -11.32
N GLU A 2 -9.76 -16.51 -12.34
CA GLU A 2 -8.61 -17.40 -12.17
C GLU A 2 -7.58 -16.75 -11.25
N ASN A 3 -6.91 -17.57 -10.44
CA ASN A 3 -6.07 -17.18 -9.33
C ASN A 3 -4.73 -16.59 -9.84
N ASN A 4 -4.75 -15.38 -10.44
CA ASN A 4 -3.58 -14.66 -10.96
C ASN A 4 -2.45 -14.48 -9.93
N ASN A 5 -2.78 -14.54 -8.63
CA ASN A 5 -1.80 -14.46 -7.55
C ASN A 5 -0.76 -15.59 -7.58
N ASN A 6 -1.10 -16.77 -8.10
CA ASN A 6 -0.14 -17.88 -8.18
C ASN A 6 0.85 -17.71 -9.34
N VAL A 7 0.50 -16.95 -10.38
CA VAL A 7 1.42 -16.64 -11.49
C VAL A 7 2.47 -15.64 -11.03
N SER A 8 2.06 -14.52 -10.42
CA SER A 8 3.03 -13.52 -9.93
C SER A 8 3.94 -14.10 -8.85
N ARG A 9 3.44 -14.92 -7.92
CA ARG A 9 4.28 -15.51 -6.85
C ARG A 9 5.47 -16.35 -7.35
N ASN A 10 5.33 -16.93 -8.53
CA ASN A 10 6.33 -17.83 -9.11
C ASN A 10 7.21 -17.14 -10.17
N GLU A 11 7.15 -15.81 -10.28
CA GLU A 11 8.13 -15.04 -11.04
C GLU A 11 9.54 -15.30 -10.48
N GLU A 12 10.52 -15.43 -11.37
CA GLU A 12 11.90 -15.83 -11.05
C GLU A 12 12.49 -14.99 -9.90
N TRP A 13 12.36 -13.68 -9.98
CA TRP A 13 12.84 -12.75 -8.94
C TRP A 13 12.19 -12.97 -7.57
N ARG A 14 10.92 -13.40 -7.49
CA ARG A 14 10.24 -13.70 -6.21
C ARG A 14 10.68 -15.05 -5.67
N VAL A 15 10.90 -16.03 -6.55
CA VAL A 15 11.41 -17.35 -6.19
C VAL A 15 12.82 -17.21 -5.60
N GLU A 16 13.70 -16.47 -6.27
CA GLU A 16 15.06 -16.18 -5.80
C GLU A 16 15.04 -15.46 -4.44
N LEU A 17 14.25 -14.39 -4.32
CA LEU A 17 14.16 -13.61 -3.09
C LEU A 17 13.64 -14.43 -1.92
N ARG A 18 12.62 -15.28 -2.16
CA ARG A 18 12.10 -16.20 -1.14
C ARG A 18 13.12 -17.26 -0.73
N SER A 19 14.00 -17.68 -1.64
CA SER A 19 15.03 -18.70 -1.41
C SER A 19 16.31 -18.13 -0.78
N SER A 20 16.52 -16.82 -0.88
CA SER A 20 17.72 -16.12 -0.37
C SER A 20 17.87 -16.13 1.15
N ILE A 21 16.76 -16.28 1.89
CA ILE A 21 16.74 -16.28 3.36
C ILE A 21 15.88 -17.44 3.83
N SER A 22 16.40 -18.25 4.76
CA SER A 22 15.65 -19.40 5.27
C SER A 22 14.38 -18.96 6.02
N PRO A 23 13.32 -19.80 6.04
CA PRO A 23 12.11 -19.50 6.81
C PRO A 23 12.40 -19.24 8.31
N LYS A 24 13.42 -19.88 8.87
CA LYS A 24 13.83 -19.72 10.26
C LYS A 24 14.42 -18.34 10.52
N GLU A 25 15.37 -17.91 9.68
CA GLU A 25 15.95 -16.56 9.76
C GLU A 25 14.88 -15.49 9.56
N ARG A 26 14.01 -15.69 8.57
CA ARG A 26 12.88 -14.79 8.28
C ARG A 26 11.88 -14.67 9.43
N ALA A 27 11.66 -15.76 10.17
CA ALA A 27 10.79 -15.78 11.34
C ALA A 27 11.45 -15.11 12.56
N ALA A 28 12.79 -15.07 12.63
CA ALA A 28 13.55 -14.49 13.73
C ALA A 28 13.67 -12.96 13.67
N ILE A 29 13.50 -12.35 12.49
CA ILE A 29 13.46 -10.89 12.36
C ILE A 29 12.31 -10.36 13.22
N GLU A 30 12.57 -9.33 14.02
CA GLU A 30 11.58 -8.64 14.86
C GLU A 30 10.77 -7.59 14.09
N ARG A 31 9.55 -7.27 14.56
CA ARG A 31 8.68 -6.30 13.88
C ARG A 31 9.26 -4.92 14.10
N VAL A 32 9.33 -4.12 13.05
CA VAL A 32 9.75 -2.74 13.14
C VAL A 32 8.73 -1.94 13.93
N GLU A 33 9.24 -1.13 14.86
CA GLU A 33 8.45 -0.14 15.58
C GLU A 33 8.45 1.18 14.81
N MET A 34 7.27 1.76 14.65
CA MET A 34 7.10 3.07 14.00
C MET A 34 7.73 4.15 14.88
N PRO A 35 8.69 4.95 14.37
CA PRO A 35 9.15 6.14 15.06
C PRO A 35 7.98 7.11 15.29
N GLN A 36 7.90 7.66 16.50
CA GLN A 36 6.84 8.59 16.90
C GLN A 36 7.44 9.84 17.54
N LEU A 37 6.71 10.96 17.42
CA LEU A 37 7.00 12.16 18.20
C LEU A 37 6.89 11.87 19.70
N ASP A 38 7.75 12.54 20.48
CA ASP A 38 7.74 12.45 21.93
C ASP A 38 6.36 12.83 22.51
N PRO A 39 5.83 12.08 23.48
CA PRO A 39 4.51 12.37 24.06
C PRO A 39 4.35 13.78 24.63
N ALA A 40 5.38 14.34 25.27
CA ALA A 40 5.31 15.68 25.85
C ALA A 40 5.34 16.76 24.77
N TYR A 41 5.99 16.50 23.64
CA TYR A 41 5.98 17.41 22.48
C TYR A 41 4.69 17.30 21.64
N ARG A 42 4.22 16.09 21.34
CA ARG A 42 3.10 15.89 20.40
C ARG A 42 1.75 16.39 20.91
N ILE A 43 1.63 16.71 22.19
CA ILE A 43 0.44 17.37 22.76
C ILE A 43 0.44 18.89 22.55
N THR A 44 1.55 19.47 22.08
CA THR A 44 1.69 20.92 21.89
C THR A 44 1.55 21.35 20.42
N CYS A 45 1.39 20.41 19.49
CA CYS A 45 1.36 20.66 18.05
C CYS A 45 0.36 19.77 17.31
N ASN A 46 0.15 20.05 16.03
CA ASN A 46 -0.67 19.25 15.11
C ASN A 46 0.18 18.50 14.06
N GLU A 47 1.46 18.26 14.36
CA GLU A 47 2.35 17.49 13.48
C GLU A 47 1.96 16.00 13.46
N GLU A 48 2.28 15.31 12.36
CA GLU A 48 1.99 13.89 12.23
C GLU A 48 2.76 13.09 13.31
N VAL A 49 2.03 12.45 14.23
CA VAL A 49 2.66 11.74 15.36
C VAL A 49 3.59 10.61 14.89
N ASN A 50 3.12 9.77 13.96
CA ASN A 50 3.91 8.69 13.38
C ASN A 50 4.77 9.25 12.25
N GLN A 51 6.09 9.12 12.38
CA GLN A 51 7.07 9.79 11.51
C GLN A 51 7.42 8.99 10.25
N GLY A 52 6.84 7.79 10.08
CA GLY A 52 7.21 6.88 9.00
C GLY A 52 8.47 6.08 9.35
N ILE A 53 8.65 4.96 8.64
CA ILE A 53 9.83 4.10 8.80
C ILE A 53 10.88 4.49 7.77
N THR A 54 12.16 4.32 8.11
CA THR A 54 13.27 4.53 7.16
C THR A 54 13.29 3.46 6.08
N GLU A 55 14.08 3.66 5.03
CA GLU A 55 14.27 2.67 3.98
C GLU A 55 14.80 1.33 4.54
N GLU A 56 15.80 1.37 5.42
CA GLU A 56 16.38 0.17 6.04
C GLU A 56 15.35 -0.56 6.90
N GLN A 57 14.55 0.20 7.64
CA GLN A 57 13.45 -0.34 8.43
C GLN A 57 12.38 -0.97 7.53
N ALA A 58 12.00 -0.32 6.43
CA ALA A 58 11.04 -0.85 5.47
C ALA A 58 11.53 -2.15 4.81
N VAL A 59 12.80 -2.20 4.38
CA VAL A 59 13.41 -3.42 3.85
C VAL A 59 13.40 -4.53 4.89
N ARG A 60 13.84 -4.25 6.14
CA ARG A 60 13.83 -5.23 7.24
C ARG A 60 12.43 -5.75 7.54
N GLU A 61 11.43 -4.88 7.61
CA GLU A 61 10.04 -5.28 7.86
C GLU A 61 9.48 -6.09 6.69
N ALA A 62 9.78 -5.68 5.44
CA ALA A 62 9.39 -6.39 4.24
C ALA A 62 9.97 -7.82 4.18
N THR A 63 11.23 -7.98 4.62
CA THR A 63 11.86 -9.30 4.74
C THR A 63 11.07 -10.22 5.67
N ARG A 64 10.29 -9.75 6.65
CA ARG A 64 9.49 -10.65 7.51
C ARG A 64 8.37 -11.37 6.75
N CYS A 65 7.96 -10.88 5.58
CA CYS A 65 6.89 -11.48 4.78
C CYS A 65 7.30 -12.84 4.22
N LEU A 66 6.53 -13.87 4.53
CA LEU A 66 6.80 -15.26 4.14
C LEU A 66 6.45 -15.59 2.69
N ASP A 67 5.91 -14.61 1.94
CA ASP A 67 5.49 -14.82 0.54
C ASP A 67 4.54 -16.03 0.39
N CYS A 68 3.46 -16.01 1.15
CA CYS A 68 2.56 -17.16 1.31
C CYS A 68 1.92 -17.57 -0.01
N ASN A 69 1.78 -18.89 -0.24
CA ASN A 69 1.08 -19.41 -1.42
C ASN A 69 -0.41 -19.06 -1.45
N ASN A 70 -1.04 -19.01 -0.27
CA ASN A 70 -2.42 -18.55 -0.10
C ASN A 70 -2.42 -17.33 0.84
N PRO A 71 -2.25 -16.11 0.29
CA PRO A 71 -2.05 -14.92 1.10
C PRO A 71 -3.39 -14.39 1.66
N GLN A 72 -3.74 -14.84 2.86
CA GLN A 72 -4.96 -14.41 3.56
C GLN A 72 -4.97 -12.90 3.92
N CYS A 73 -3.81 -12.24 3.91
CA CYS A 73 -3.75 -10.79 4.03
C CYS A 73 -4.46 -10.08 2.86
N VAL A 74 -4.41 -10.64 1.65
CA VAL A 74 -5.09 -10.11 0.45
C VAL A 74 -6.60 -10.22 0.62
N THR A 75 -7.11 -11.35 1.14
CA THR A 75 -8.54 -11.52 1.41
C THR A 75 -9.05 -10.65 2.56
N GLY A 76 -8.15 -10.26 3.48
CA GLY A 76 -8.44 -9.30 4.55
C GLY A 76 -8.44 -7.83 4.10
N CYS A 77 -7.94 -7.52 2.90
CA CYS A 77 -7.92 -6.18 2.34
C CYS A 77 -9.20 -5.94 1.51
N PRO A 78 -10.04 -4.94 1.85
CA PRO A 78 -11.30 -4.70 1.13
C PRO A 78 -11.16 -4.43 -0.37
N VAL A 79 -10.01 -3.86 -0.79
CA VAL A 79 -9.70 -3.55 -2.19
C VAL A 79 -8.80 -4.58 -2.85
N GLY A 80 -8.39 -5.64 -2.13
CA GLY A 80 -7.67 -6.77 -2.71
C GLY A 80 -6.25 -6.46 -3.20
N ILE A 81 -5.51 -5.57 -2.52
CA ILE A 81 -4.09 -5.28 -2.82
C ILE A 81 -3.28 -6.58 -2.89
N ASP A 82 -2.42 -6.74 -3.91
CA ASP A 82 -1.40 -7.79 -3.95
C ASP A 82 -0.28 -7.49 -2.93
N ILE A 83 -0.61 -7.74 -1.66
CA ILE A 83 0.24 -7.46 -0.51
C ILE A 83 1.60 -8.15 -0.62
N PRO A 84 1.68 -9.46 -0.94
CA PRO A 84 2.96 -10.11 -1.15
C PRO A 84 3.81 -9.43 -2.22
N LYS A 85 3.24 -9.08 -3.39
CA LYS A 85 4.00 -8.48 -4.49
C LYS A 85 4.63 -7.15 -4.12
N PHE A 86 3.86 -6.20 -3.58
CA PHE A 86 4.43 -4.89 -3.24
C PHE A 86 5.47 -5.00 -2.11
N ILE A 87 5.23 -5.86 -1.12
CA ILE A 87 6.20 -6.08 -0.04
C ILE A 87 7.50 -6.68 -0.58
N LYS A 88 7.42 -7.62 -1.52
CA LYS A 88 8.62 -8.22 -2.13
C LYS A 88 9.40 -7.21 -2.97
N ASN A 89 8.71 -6.26 -3.61
CA ASN A 89 9.36 -5.12 -4.27
C ASN A 89 10.11 -4.24 -3.27
N ILE A 90 9.55 -3.96 -2.09
CA ILE A 90 10.26 -3.23 -1.01
C ILE A 90 11.49 -4.03 -0.53
N GLU A 91 11.36 -5.34 -0.31
CA GLU A 91 12.47 -6.18 0.18
C GLU A 91 13.69 -6.14 -0.77
N ARG A 92 13.48 -6.03 -2.09
CA ARG A 92 14.56 -5.86 -3.08
C ARG A 92 14.92 -4.40 -3.41
N ARG A 93 14.38 -3.42 -2.68
CA ARG A 93 14.55 -1.96 -2.90
C ARG A 93 14.01 -1.42 -4.22
N HIS A 94 13.05 -2.10 -4.83
CA HIS A 94 12.35 -1.63 -6.02
C HIS A 94 11.09 -0.84 -5.61
N PHE A 95 11.27 0.35 -5.05
CA PHE A 95 10.16 1.09 -4.43
C PHE A 95 9.14 1.64 -5.43
N ALA A 96 9.58 2.03 -6.63
CA ALA A 96 8.69 2.40 -7.72
C ALA A 96 7.76 1.23 -8.10
N ASP A 97 8.30 0.01 -8.25
CA ASP A 97 7.48 -1.19 -8.52
C ASP A 97 6.52 -1.52 -7.38
N ALA A 98 6.92 -1.24 -6.12
CA ALA A 98 6.05 -1.40 -4.97
C ALA A 98 4.88 -0.41 -5.01
N ALA A 99 5.15 0.87 -5.28
CA ALA A 99 4.14 1.91 -5.41
C ALA A 99 3.20 1.64 -6.60
N ALA A 100 3.74 1.21 -7.74
CA ALA A 100 2.95 0.81 -8.91
C ALA A 100 2.01 -0.36 -8.58
N THR A 101 2.51 -1.37 -7.85
CA THR A 101 1.68 -2.51 -7.41
C THR A 101 0.51 -2.06 -6.53
N LEU A 102 0.72 -1.12 -5.61
CA LEU A 102 -0.36 -0.58 -4.78
C LEU A 102 -1.45 0.11 -5.62
N LYS A 103 -1.03 0.88 -6.64
CA LYS A 103 -1.92 1.64 -7.54
C LYS A 103 -2.74 0.78 -8.50
N GLU A 104 -2.42 -0.51 -8.64
CA GLU A 104 -3.23 -1.44 -9.43
C GLU A 104 -4.65 -1.58 -8.87
N THR A 105 -4.83 -1.41 -7.55
CA THR A 105 -6.12 -1.61 -6.87
C THR A 105 -6.50 -0.50 -5.89
N SER A 106 -5.53 0.27 -5.38
CA SER A 106 -5.76 1.35 -4.43
C SER A 106 -5.51 2.71 -5.07
N SER A 107 -6.50 3.60 -5.02
CA SER A 107 -6.35 4.99 -5.49
C SER A 107 -5.64 5.89 -4.48
N LEU A 108 -5.60 5.50 -3.21
CA LEU A 108 -5.15 6.36 -2.10
C LEU A 108 -4.22 5.64 -1.11
N PRO A 109 -3.14 4.97 -1.56
CA PRO A 109 -2.30 4.16 -0.68
C PRO A 109 -1.64 4.98 0.45
N ALA A 110 -1.27 6.24 0.19
CA ALA A 110 -0.72 7.14 1.22
C ALA A 110 -1.70 7.42 2.37
N VAL A 111 -3.01 7.41 2.10
CA VAL A 111 -4.07 7.59 3.10
C VAL A 111 -4.37 6.24 3.76
N CYS A 112 -4.62 5.19 2.98
CA CYS A 112 -4.95 3.85 3.48
C CYS A 112 -3.89 3.30 4.44
N GLY A 113 -2.59 3.46 4.12
CA GLY A 113 -1.50 3.05 5.00
C GLY A 113 -1.49 3.77 6.36
N ARG A 114 -2.17 4.91 6.48
CA ARG A 114 -2.28 5.71 7.71
C ARG A 114 -3.55 5.42 8.52
N VAL A 115 -4.70 5.28 7.86
CA VAL A 115 -6.02 5.28 8.54
C VAL A 115 -6.75 3.95 8.52
N CYS A 116 -6.33 2.98 7.70
CA CYS A 116 -6.97 1.66 7.71
C CYS A 116 -6.83 1.02 9.10
N PRO A 117 -7.87 0.39 9.66
CA PRO A 117 -7.77 -0.40 10.89
C PRO A 117 -7.15 -1.77 10.57
N GLN A 118 -5.83 -1.82 10.36
CA GLN A 118 -5.16 -3.03 9.87
C GLN A 118 -5.34 -4.24 10.81
N GLU A 119 -5.48 -3.98 12.11
CA GLU A 119 -5.74 -4.98 13.15
C GLU A 119 -7.11 -5.69 13.00
N LYS A 120 -8.00 -5.13 12.18
CA LYS A 120 -9.29 -5.73 11.78
C LYS A 120 -9.33 -6.17 10.31
N GLN A 121 -8.28 -5.86 9.54
CA GLN A 121 -8.21 -6.08 8.10
C GLN A 121 -7.00 -6.97 7.73
N CYS A 122 -6.13 -6.51 6.83
CA CYS A 122 -5.04 -7.29 6.25
C CYS A 122 -4.08 -7.90 7.29
N GLU A 123 -3.69 -7.14 8.32
CA GLU A 123 -2.78 -7.63 9.37
C GLU A 123 -3.44 -8.67 10.27
N SER A 124 -4.75 -8.55 10.53
CA SER A 124 -5.55 -9.52 11.29
C SER A 124 -5.57 -10.93 10.65
N LYS A 125 -5.31 -11.01 9.34
CA LYS A 125 -5.29 -12.26 8.57
C LYS A 125 -3.88 -12.78 8.29
N CYS A 126 -2.83 -12.10 8.76
CA CYS A 126 -1.45 -12.51 8.53
C CYS A 126 -1.15 -13.87 9.20
N ILE A 127 -0.51 -14.79 8.48
CA ILE A 127 -0.19 -16.14 8.98
C ILE A 127 0.73 -16.13 10.21
N ARG A 128 1.55 -15.07 10.38
CA ARG A 128 2.45 -14.91 11.53
C ARG A 128 1.70 -14.91 12.86
N LEU A 129 0.46 -14.43 12.88
CA LEU A 129 -0.39 -14.47 14.08
C LEU A 129 -0.69 -15.92 14.52
N LYS A 130 -0.89 -16.84 13.57
CA LYS A 130 -1.05 -18.28 13.88
C LYS A 130 0.24 -18.91 14.41
N MET A 131 1.39 -18.33 14.08
CA MET A 131 2.70 -18.70 14.61
C MET A 131 3.00 -18.03 15.96
N LYS A 132 2.03 -17.35 16.58
CA LYS A 132 2.17 -16.55 17.82
C LYS A 132 3.25 -15.47 17.70
N GLN A 133 3.39 -14.88 16.52
CA GLN A 133 4.29 -13.77 16.25
C GLN A 133 3.50 -12.55 15.76
N PRO A 134 4.02 -11.33 15.94
CA PRO A 134 3.39 -10.14 15.36
C PRO A 134 3.22 -10.28 13.84
N ALA A 135 2.12 -9.75 13.33
CA ALA A 135 1.88 -9.63 11.89
C ALA A 135 3.02 -8.84 11.21
N VAL A 136 3.11 -8.97 9.89
CA VAL A 136 3.88 -8.01 9.08
C VAL A 136 3.17 -6.67 9.16
N ALA A 137 3.90 -5.56 9.36
CA ALA A 137 3.35 -4.21 9.41
C ALA A 137 2.99 -3.71 8.00
N ILE A 138 1.94 -4.30 7.41
CA ILE A 138 1.50 -4.05 6.04
C ILE A 138 1.15 -2.57 5.86
N GLY A 139 0.46 -1.95 6.82
CA GLY A 139 0.12 -0.52 6.74
C GLY A 139 1.36 0.38 6.70
N TYR A 140 2.41 0.03 7.46
CA TYR A 140 3.66 0.81 7.48
C TYR A 140 4.38 0.72 6.13
N LEU A 141 4.40 -0.47 5.53
CA LEU A 141 5.01 -0.71 4.23
C LEU A 141 4.23 -0.05 3.09
N GLU A 142 2.89 -0.05 3.15
CA GLU A 142 2.03 0.67 2.20
C GLU A 142 2.28 2.18 2.27
N ARG A 143 2.29 2.73 3.49
CA ARG A 143 2.62 4.14 3.73
C ARG A 143 4.02 4.48 3.18
N PHE A 144 5.02 3.66 3.51
CA PHE A 144 6.40 3.88 3.06
C PHE A 144 6.50 3.95 1.53
N ALA A 145 5.94 2.97 0.81
CA ALA A 145 6.02 2.95 -0.66
C ALA A 145 5.31 4.16 -1.29
N ALA A 146 4.15 4.55 -0.75
CA ALA A 146 3.41 5.70 -1.25
C ALA A 146 4.11 7.04 -0.95
N ASP A 147 4.66 7.19 0.26
CA ASP A 147 5.41 8.39 0.66
C ASP A 147 6.73 8.50 -0.12
N TRP A 148 7.41 7.37 -0.36
CA TRP A 148 8.62 7.33 -1.18
C TRP A 148 8.34 7.82 -2.60
N GLN A 149 7.28 7.32 -3.26
CA GLN A 149 6.91 7.75 -4.61
C GLN A 149 6.58 9.24 -4.67
N ARG A 150 5.90 9.77 -3.66
CA ARG A 150 5.57 11.20 -3.58
C ARG A 150 6.83 12.08 -3.46
N ASN A 151 7.85 11.59 -2.76
CA ASN A 151 9.04 12.36 -2.42
C ASN A 151 10.24 12.12 -3.36
N SER A 152 10.22 11.05 -4.17
CA SER A 152 11.33 10.72 -5.09
C SER A 152 11.46 11.71 -6.25
N GLY A 153 10.42 12.48 -6.54
CA GLY A 153 10.34 13.33 -7.73
C GLY A 153 10.16 12.54 -9.03
N GLU A 154 9.97 11.21 -8.95
CA GLU A 154 9.68 10.39 -10.10
C GLU A 154 8.24 10.66 -10.57
N GLU A 155 8.12 11.28 -11.74
CA GLU A 155 6.84 11.41 -12.42
C GLU A 155 6.37 10.05 -12.91
N GLU A 156 5.22 9.61 -12.40
CA GLU A 156 4.58 8.42 -12.91
C GLU A 156 3.76 8.79 -14.15
N THR A 157 4.12 8.19 -15.29
CA THR A 157 3.29 8.28 -16.49
C THR A 157 2.04 7.41 -16.32
N VAL A 158 0.92 8.03 -15.98
CA VAL A 158 -0.37 7.34 -15.97
C VAL A 158 -0.80 7.09 -17.41
N LYS A 159 -0.95 5.82 -17.79
CA LYS A 159 -1.49 5.45 -19.10
C LYS A 159 -2.98 5.80 -19.14
N MET A 160 -3.33 6.71 -20.04
CA MET A 160 -4.70 7.13 -20.29
C MET A 160 -5.20 6.51 -21.61
N GLU A 161 -6.42 6.03 -21.64
CA GLU A 161 -7.10 5.65 -22.88
C GLU A 161 -7.43 6.90 -23.72
N PRO A 162 -7.58 6.76 -25.05
CA PRO A 162 -8.02 7.86 -25.90
C PRO A 162 -9.34 8.45 -25.43
N LYS A 163 -9.51 9.77 -25.58
CA LYS A 163 -10.77 10.45 -25.22
C LYS A 163 -11.94 9.84 -25.98
N ASN A 164 -12.97 9.45 -25.23
CA ASN A 164 -14.17 8.82 -25.79
C ASN A 164 -15.32 9.82 -26.07
N GLY A 165 -15.16 11.09 -25.68
CA GLY A 165 -16.12 12.17 -25.93
C GLY A 165 -17.32 12.20 -24.96
N ILE A 166 -17.37 11.29 -23.99
CA ILE A 166 -18.46 11.22 -22.99
C ILE A 166 -18.07 12.04 -21.75
N LYS A 167 -19.01 12.86 -21.27
CA LYS A 167 -18.86 13.67 -20.06
C LYS A 167 -19.45 12.99 -18.83
N VAL A 168 -18.74 13.06 -17.71
CA VAL A 168 -19.14 12.48 -16.42
C VAL A 168 -19.05 13.55 -15.34
N ALA A 169 -20.13 13.74 -14.60
CA ALA A 169 -20.16 14.60 -13.41
C ALA A 169 -20.06 13.73 -12.16
N VAL A 170 -19.14 14.09 -11.26
CA VAL A 170 -18.97 13.46 -9.94
C VAL A 170 -19.36 14.47 -8.89
N VAL A 171 -20.31 14.15 -8.02
CA VAL A 171 -20.77 15.05 -6.94
C VAL A 171 -20.15 14.58 -5.63
N GLY A 172 -19.29 15.42 -5.06
CA GLY A 172 -18.49 15.17 -3.85
C GLY A 172 -17.04 14.79 -4.17
N SER A 173 -16.09 15.43 -3.47
CA SER A 173 -14.64 15.24 -3.64
C SER A 173 -14.00 14.38 -2.53
N GLY A 174 -14.80 13.58 -1.82
CA GLY A 174 -14.30 12.60 -0.86
C GLY A 174 -13.56 11.43 -1.52
N PRO A 175 -13.01 10.49 -0.72
CA PRO A 175 -12.27 9.33 -1.23
C PRO A 175 -13.01 8.55 -2.32
N SER A 176 -14.33 8.35 -2.19
CA SER A 176 -15.15 7.67 -3.20
C SER A 176 -15.22 8.44 -4.52
N GLY A 177 -15.46 9.76 -4.45
CA GLY A 177 -15.58 10.61 -5.63
C GLY A 177 -14.26 10.73 -6.38
N LEU A 178 -13.15 10.99 -5.67
CA LEU A 178 -11.83 11.10 -6.27
C LEU A 178 -11.33 9.78 -6.86
N SER A 179 -11.60 8.64 -6.20
CA SER A 179 -11.24 7.32 -6.74
C SER A 179 -11.99 7.05 -8.05
N PHE A 180 -13.32 7.26 -8.06
CA PHE A 180 -14.12 7.09 -9.27
C PHE A 180 -13.69 8.06 -10.39
N ALA A 181 -13.45 9.32 -10.04
CA ALA A 181 -13.03 10.33 -11.00
C ALA A 181 -11.69 9.98 -11.66
N GLY A 182 -10.71 9.54 -10.88
CA GLY A 182 -9.41 9.11 -11.38
C GLY A 182 -9.51 7.92 -12.34
N ASP A 183 -10.31 6.90 -12.00
CA ASP A 183 -10.50 5.73 -12.84
C ASP A 183 -11.28 6.02 -14.12
N MET A 184 -12.28 6.91 -14.07
CA MET A 184 -13.00 7.34 -15.27
C MET A 184 -12.10 8.20 -16.17
N ALA A 185 -11.28 9.08 -15.60
CA ALA A 185 -10.32 9.85 -16.37
C ALA A 185 -9.35 8.91 -17.14
N LYS A 186 -8.81 7.87 -16.47
CA LYS A 186 -7.96 6.85 -17.10
C LYS A 186 -8.61 6.16 -18.30
N LYS A 187 -9.94 5.99 -18.27
CA LYS A 187 -10.75 5.38 -19.34
C LYS A 187 -11.18 6.36 -20.44
N GLY A 188 -10.59 7.56 -20.47
CA GLY A 188 -10.81 8.54 -21.53
C GLY A 188 -12.11 9.35 -21.41
N PHE A 189 -12.81 9.29 -20.27
CA PHE A 189 -13.97 10.15 -20.01
C PHE A 189 -13.54 11.58 -19.66
N ASP A 190 -14.37 12.56 -20.00
CA ASP A 190 -14.22 13.95 -19.57
C ASP A 190 -14.94 14.15 -18.23
N VAL A 191 -14.18 14.12 -17.13
CA VAL A 191 -14.70 14.09 -15.76
C VAL A 191 -14.64 15.46 -15.11
N THR A 192 -15.76 15.92 -14.56
CA THR A 192 -15.82 17.12 -13.71
C THR A 192 -16.29 16.74 -12.31
N VAL A 193 -15.50 17.11 -11.30
CA VAL A 193 -15.84 16.91 -9.88
C VAL A 193 -16.45 18.19 -9.33
N PHE A 194 -17.61 18.09 -8.70
CA PHE A 194 -18.31 19.18 -8.04
C PHE A 194 -18.21 18.98 -6.53
N GLU A 195 -17.66 19.97 -5.83
CA GLU A 195 -17.54 20.00 -4.37
C GLU A 195 -18.29 21.21 -3.82
N ALA A 196 -18.96 21.04 -2.69
CA ALA A 196 -19.70 22.10 -2.03
C ALA A 196 -18.79 23.03 -1.22
N LEU A 197 -17.70 22.49 -0.66
CA LEU A 197 -16.72 23.24 0.12
C LEU A 197 -15.67 23.92 -0.77
N HIS A 198 -14.91 24.83 -0.17
CA HIS A 198 -13.83 25.58 -0.83
C HIS A 198 -12.54 24.76 -0.96
N GLU A 199 -12.45 23.60 -0.29
CA GLU A 199 -11.35 22.64 -0.38
C GLU A 199 -11.88 21.25 -0.73
N ILE A 200 -11.04 20.48 -1.44
CA ILE A 200 -11.33 19.10 -1.83
C ILE A 200 -10.83 18.10 -0.79
N GLY A 201 -11.36 16.88 -0.82
CA GLY A 201 -10.82 15.74 -0.08
C GLY A 201 -11.84 15.02 0.81
N GLY A 202 -12.91 15.72 1.19
CA GLY A 202 -13.92 15.18 2.10
C GLY A 202 -13.43 15.13 3.54
N VAL A 203 -13.62 13.97 4.19
CA VAL A 203 -13.21 13.71 5.59
C VAL A 203 -11.70 13.51 5.69
#